data_AF-A0AAX6FM38-F1
#
_entry.id   AF-A0AAX6FM38-F1
#
_cell.length_a   1.000
_cell.length_b   1.000
_cell.length_c   1.000
_cell.angle_alpha   90.00
_cell.angle_beta   90.00
_cell.angle_gamma   90.00
#
_symmetry.space_group_name_H-M   'P 1'
#
loop_
_entity.id
_entity.type
_entity.pdbx_description
1 polymer ?
#
loop_
_entity_poly.entity_id
_entity_poly.type
_entity_poly.pdbx_seq_one_letter_code
_entity_poly.pdbx_strand_id
1 'polypeptide(L)'
;MEPSQSVADRDKGSSPSPLTVVCSFWSDFDLEKERSGLDEQGLKIAENQESSQKNRRKLAESTRDFKKASADEKLNLFNSLLKSYQEEVDNLTKRAKFGENAFLNIYQKLYEAPDPYPALASIAEQDQKLSELESENRKMKLELEEYRAEAAHLKNQQATIRRLEERNRQLEQQMEEKVREIVEIKQRSLAEDNQKTLEVLKEREYLLQDQLRQAKESVTNIQKLHEFAQSQLFELRAQSEEERAAKESEVNLLMDEVERAQTRLQSLEREKGALRSQLQSTNEENENKNSDILDSSNMLENSLNAKEKIISELNVELRQMETTLANERESHMNEIKKLNALLNEKDTALLEVKKELQERPTVKLVDDLRKKVKILQAVGYNSIEAEDWELATDRQEMSKLESLLLDKNKKMEHELTQLKVKISEKTSMLEIAEGKITELTVKVNEQQRLIAKLEDDILKGYSTTERKGSLLNDWDLQETSTSEVPEGTDQRQIALIQIRIRCSK
;
A
#
# COMPACT_ATOMS: atom_id res chain seq x y z
N MET A 1 -2.12 -38.32 12.61
CA MET A 1 -0.76 -38.60 13.10
C MET A 1 -0.64 -37.96 14.48
N GLU A 2 -0.03 -38.70 15.39
CA GLU A 2 -0.22 -38.73 16.85
C GLU A 2 -0.24 -37.37 17.59
N PRO A 3 -1.00 -37.26 18.69
CA PRO A 3 -1.00 -36.06 19.51
C PRO A 3 0.26 -36.04 20.39
N SER A 4 1.03 -34.97 20.24
CA SER A 4 2.22 -34.65 21.04
C SER A 4 1.88 -34.66 22.53
N GLN A 5 2.55 -35.55 23.26
CA GLN A 5 2.46 -35.63 24.71
C GLN A 5 2.93 -34.32 25.33
N SER A 6 2.06 -33.74 26.15
CA SER A 6 2.34 -32.69 27.11
C SER A 6 3.48 -33.12 28.03
N VAL A 7 4.68 -32.58 27.81
CA VAL A 7 5.74 -32.61 28.81
C VAL A 7 5.36 -31.56 29.84
N ALA A 8 4.66 -32.02 30.87
CA ALA A 8 4.35 -31.23 32.04
C ALA A 8 5.65 -30.75 32.69
N ASP A 9 5.81 -29.44 32.75
CA ASP A 9 6.71 -28.75 33.66
C ASP A 9 6.52 -29.32 35.06
N ARG A 10 7.44 -30.19 35.46
CA ARG A 10 7.68 -30.48 36.87
C ARG A 10 8.74 -29.50 37.33
N ASP A 11 8.24 -28.32 37.68
CA ASP A 11 8.84 -27.45 38.68
C ASP A 11 8.89 -28.23 40.00
N LYS A 12 9.88 -29.12 40.12
CA LYS A 12 10.28 -29.68 41.40
C LYS A 12 11.28 -28.71 41.98
N GLY A 13 10.85 -27.99 43.02
CA GLY A 13 11.74 -27.22 43.89
C GLY A 13 13.03 -27.99 44.10
N SER A 14 14.13 -27.37 43.67
CA SER A 14 15.43 -28.01 43.50
C SER A 14 15.95 -28.53 44.82
N SER A 15 15.59 -29.76 45.18
CA SER A 15 16.35 -30.54 46.14
C SER A 15 17.77 -30.64 45.57
N PRO A 16 18.81 -30.22 46.32
CA PRO A 16 20.18 -30.30 45.85
C PRO A 16 20.45 -31.72 45.34
N SER A 17 21.10 -31.82 44.17
CA SER A 17 21.35 -33.12 43.56
C SER A 17 22.03 -34.03 44.60
N PRO A 18 21.75 -35.34 44.63
CA PRO A 18 22.42 -36.24 45.57
C PRO A 18 23.95 -36.11 45.54
N LEU A 19 24.51 -35.81 44.36
CA LEU A 19 25.92 -35.52 44.17
C LEU A 19 26.36 -34.22 44.88
N THR A 20 25.59 -33.14 44.74
CA THR A 20 25.85 -31.87 45.43
C THR A 20 25.83 -32.04 46.96
N VAL A 21 24.88 -32.81 47.49
CA VAL A 21 24.76 -33.08 48.94
C VAL A 21 25.95 -33.88 49.46
N VAL A 22 26.38 -34.91 48.72
CA VAL A 22 27.54 -35.73 49.11
C VAL A 22 28.84 -34.94 48.98
N CYS A 23 28.97 -34.12 47.94
CA CYS A 23 30.13 -33.27 47.72
C CYS A 23 30.26 -32.20 48.82
N SER A 24 29.16 -31.55 49.22
CA SER A 24 29.17 -30.58 50.31
C SER A 24 29.53 -31.24 51.64
N PHE A 25 28.99 -32.43 51.92
CA PHE A 25 29.33 -33.16 53.13
C PHE A 25 30.83 -33.45 53.25
N TRP A 26 31.47 -33.98 52.19
CA TRP A 26 32.90 -34.29 52.23
C TRP A 26 33.78 -33.03 52.23
N SER A 27 33.30 -31.92 51.64
CA SER A 27 33.93 -30.61 51.77
C SER A 27 33.96 -30.15 53.23
N ASP A 28 32.81 -30.24 53.91
CA ASP A 28 32.63 -29.76 55.29
C ASP A 28 33.31 -30.69 56.30
N PHE A 29 33.32 -32.00 56.00
CA PHE A 29 33.98 -33.01 56.82
C PHE A 29 35.50 -32.81 56.87
N ASP A 30 36.11 -32.29 55.78
CA ASP A 30 37.55 -31.98 55.70
C ASP A 30 38.42 -33.12 56.25
N LEU A 31 38.50 -34.20 55.46
CA LEU A 31 39.16 -35.44 55.88
C LEU A 31 40.61 -35.20 56.34
N GLU A 32 41.32 -34.24 55.75
CA GLU A 32 42.71 -33.94 56.12
C GLU A 32 42.81 -33.32 57.52
N LYS A 33 41.89 -32.43 57.86
CA LYS A 33 41.80 -31.88 59.22
C LYS A 33 41.41 -32.95 60.24
N GLU A 34 40.44 -33.79 59.94
CA GLU A 34 40.02 -34.88 60.83
C GLU A 34 41.12 -35.94 61.00
N ARG A 35 41.90 -36.24 59.95
CA ARG A 35 43.11 -37.07 60.05
C ARG A 35 44.09 -36.49 61.06
N SER A 36 44.45 -35.21 60.93
CA SER A 36 45.35 -34.57 61.89
C SER A 36 44.82 -34.63 63.33
N GLY A 37 43.51 -34.54 63.54
CA GLY A 37 42.89 -34.69 64.87
C GLY A 37 42.95 -36.13 65.40
N LEU A 38 42.81 -37.12 64.53
CA LEU A 38 42.94 -38.53 64.90
C LEU A 38 44.41 -38.93 65.13
N ASP A 39 45.37 -38.35 64.41
CA ASP A 39 46.81 -38.51 64.65
C ASP A 39 47.15 -38.13 66.10
N GLU A 40 46.68 -36.95 66.54
CA GLU A 40 46.91 -36.47 67.90
C GLU A 40 46.28 -37.39 68.97
N GLN A 41 45.07 -37.90 68.70
CA GLN A 41 44.40 -38.84 69.60
C GLN A 41 45.13 -40.20 69.66
N GLY A 42 45.60 -40.70 68.52
CA GLY A 42 46.41 -41.92 68.45
C GLY A 42 47.71 -41.82 69.24
N LEU A 43 48.40 -40.67 69.14
CA LEU A 43 49.59 -40.38 69.94
C LEU A 43 49.28 -40.32 71.44
N LYS A 44 48.21 -39.61 71.86
CA LYS A 44 47.78 -39.55 73.26
C LYS A 44 47.37 -40.92 73.82
N ILE A 45 46.80 -41.78 72.99
CA ILE A 45 46.50 -43.17 73.37
C ILE A 45 47.79 -43.94 73.65
N ALA A 46 48.80 -43.83 72.78
CA ALA A 46 50.10 -44.44 73.01
C ALA A 46 50.80 -43.89 74.29
N GLU A 47 50.69 -42.60 74.56
CA GLU A 47 51.20 -41.99 75.81
C GLU A 47 50.44 -42.50 77.06
N ASN A 48 49.11 -42.66 76.98
CA ASN A 48 48.29 -43.21 78.05
C ASN A 48 48.59 -44.70 78.31
N GLN A 49 48.95 -45.45 77.27
CA GLN A 49 49.47 -46.80 77.41
C GLN A 49 50.77 -46.81 78.23
N GLU A 50 51.69 -45.89 77.95
CA GLU A 50 52.94 -45.73 78.70
C GLU A 50 52.72 -45.29 80.16
N SER A 51 51.76 -44.40 80.40
CA SER A 51 51.42 -43.91 81.74
C SER A 51 50.73 -44.96 82.61
N SER A 52 49.86 -45.80 82.02
CA SER A 52 49.28 -46.97 82.67
C SER A 52 50.36 -47.97 83.10
N GLN A 53 51.37 -48.20 82.26
CA GLN A 53 52.56 -48.99 82.61
C GLN A 53 53.38 -48.37 83.76
N LYS A 54 53.39 -47.05 83.91
CA LYS A 54 54.01 -46.34 85.05
C LYS A 54 53.18 -46.49 86.33
N ASN A 55 51.86 -46.40 86.29
CA ASN A 55 51.00 -46.59 87.46
C ASN A 55 51.01 -48.03 87.99
N ARG A 56 51.21 -49.03 87.12
CA ARG A 56 51.59 -50.39 87.52
C ARG A 56 52.82 -50.42 88.45
N ARG A 57 53.79 -49.51 88.26
CA ARG A 57 54.97 -49.41 89.15
C ARG A 57 54.61 -48.86 90.54
N LYS A 58 53.59 -48.00 90.66
CA LYS A 58 53.07 -47.52 91.97
C LYS A 58 52.30 -48.59 92.73
N LEU A 59 51.60 -49.46 92.01
CA LEU A 59 51.04 -50.70 92.55
C LEU A 59 52.11 -51.55 93.27
N ALA A 60 53.33 -51.56 92.73
CA ALA A 60 54.50 -52.19 93.35
C ALA A 60 54.96 -51.48 94.63
N GLU A 61 54.64 -50.19 94.81
CA GLU A 61 54.89 -49.44 96.04
C GLU A 61 53.81 -49.68 97.11
N SER A 62 52.53 -49.81 96.75
CA SER A 62 51.50 -50.27 97.69
C SER A 62 51.78 -51.71 98.16
N THR A 63 52.38 -52.52 97.29
CA THR A 63 52.97 -53.82 97.64
C THR A 63 54.15 -53.68 98.63
N ARG A 64 54.89 -52.57 98.56
CA ARG A 64 55.94 -52.20 99.53
C ARG A 64 55.37 -51.73 100.87
N ASP A 65 54.15 -51.20 100.91
CA ASP A 65 53.47 -50.84 102.17
C ASP A 65 52.77 -52.04 102.82
N PHE A 66 52.23 -52.96 102.01
CA PHE A 66 51.90 -54.32 102.46
C PHE A 66 53.10 -54.98 103.18
N LYS A 67 54.33 -54.74 102.69
CA LYS A 67 55.59 -55.16 103.34
C LYS A 67 55.86 -54.51 104.71
N LYS A 68 55.21 -53.41 105.09
CA LYS A 68 55.37 -52.72 106.39
C LYS A 68 54.33 -53.15 107.44
N ALA A 69 53.24 -53.80 107.03
CA ALA A 69 52.17 -54.24 107.94
C ALA A 69 52.64 -55.28 108.99
N SER A 70 51.86 -55.50 110.05
CA SER A 70 52.18 -56.48 111.09
C SER A 70 52.02 -57.93 110.58
N ALA A 71 52.61 -58.91 111.29
CA ALA A 71 52.70 -60.29 110.81
C ALA A 71 51.33 -60.98 110.61
N ASP A 72 50.37 -60.67 111.49
CA ASP A 72 49.01 -61.24 111.46
C ASP A 72 48.15 -60.60 110.35
N GLU A 73 48.33 -59.30 110.12
CA GLU A 73 47.60 -58.55 109.09
C GLU A 73 48.12 -58.83 107.67
N LYS A 74 49.43 -59.04 107.52
CA LYS A 74 50.04 -59.42 106.25
C LYS A 74 49.48 -60.73 105.72
N LEU A 75 49.34 -61.74 106.58
CA LEU A 75 48.94 -63.08 106.18
C LEU A 75 47.50 -63.10 105.65
N ASN A 76 46.63 -62.30 106.27
CA ASN A 76 45.24 -62.12 105.84
C ASN A 76 45.10 -61.30 104.55
N LEU A 77 45.93 -60.27 104.35
CA LEU A 77 45.85 -59.38 103.18
C LEU A 77 46.57 -59.95 101.95
N PHE A 78 47.52 -60.86 102.12
CA PHE A 78 48.46 -61.27 101.06
C PHE A 78 47.78 -61.91 99.85
N ASN A 79 47.01 -62.97 100.08
CA ASN A 79 46.48 -63.79 98.98
C ASN A 79 45.40 -63.05 98.19
N SER A 80 44.59 -62.25 98.89
CA SER A 80 43.58 -61.40 98.28
C SER A 80 44.22 -60.27 97.46
N LEU A 81 45.23 -59.59 98.04
CA LEU A 81 45.94 -58.51 97.37
C LEU A 81 46.70 -59.00 96.13
N LEU A 82 47.36 -60.16 96.23
CA LEU A 82 48.10 -60.76 95.11
C LEU A 82 47.18 -61.11 93.94
N LYS A 83 46.07 -61.79 94.23
CA LYS A 83 45.17 -62.28 93.17
C LYS A 83 44.35 -61.15 92.53
N SER A 84 43.91 -60.19 93.34
CA SER A 84 43.23 -58.99 92.86
C SER A 84 44.14 -58.10 92.03
N TYR A 85 45.43 -57.98 92.39
CA TYR A 85 46.42 -57.29 91.55
C TYR A 85 46.67 -58.00 90.24
N GLN A 86 46.64 -59.32 90.21
CA GLN A 86 46.92 -60.06 88.99
C GLN A 86 45.74 -60.02 88.02
N GLU A 87 44.52 -60.30 88.49
CA GLU A 87 43.33 -60.33 87.65
C GLU A 87 42.94 -58.93 87.14
N GLU A 88 43.03 -57.89 87.97
CA GLU A 88 42.69 -56.53 87.55
C GLU A 88 43.73 -55.96 86.58
N VAL A 89 45.03 -56.22 86.81
CA VAL A 89 46.09 -55.79 85.86
C VAL A 89 45.94 -56.50 84.52
N ASP A 90 45.62 -57.79 84.50
CA ASP A 90 45.48 -58.54 83.27
C ASP A 90 44.21 -58.14 82.49
N ASN A 91 43.08 -57.93 83.18
CA ASN A 91 41.83 -57.51 82.55
C ASN A 91 41.89 -56.07 82.04
N LEU A 92 42.50 -55.15 82.79
CA LEU A 92 42.67 -53.76 82.39
C LEU A 92 43.64 -53.65 81.20
N THR A 93 44.71 -54.44 81.19
CA THR A 93 45.67 -54.49 80.07
C THR A 93 45.03 -55.09 78.81
N LYS A 94 44.23 -56.15 78.94
CA LYS A 94 43.54 -56.76 77.79
C LYS A 94 42.49 -55.82 77.19
N ARG A 95 41.67 -55.16 78.03
CA ARG A 95 40.65 -54.22 77.56
C ARG A 95 41.27 -52.97 76.93
N ALA A 96 42.34 -52.44 77.53
CA ALA A 96 43.09 -51.32 76.96
C ALA A 96 43.70 -51.68 75.61
N LYS A 97 44.47 -52.78 75.52
CA LYS A 97 45.06 -53.23 74.25
C LYS A 97 44.03 -53.49 73.16
N PHE A 98 42.86 -54.02 73.53
CA PHE A 98 41.78 -54.25 72.56
C PHE A 98 41.21 -52.92 72.04
N GLY A 99 40.91 -51.95 72.91
CA GLY A 99 40.43 -50.63 72.52
C GLY A 99 41.44 -49.83 71.71
N GLU A 100 42.72 -49.87 72.10
CA GLU A 100 43.85 -49.23 71.41
C GLU A 100 44.06 -49.81 70.02
N ASN A 101 44.11 -51.14 69.90
CA ASN A 101 44.27 -51.80 68.61
C ASN A 101 43.05 -51.59 67.70
N ALA A 102 41.83 -51.57 68.27
CA ALA A 102 40.62 -51.28 67.51
C ALA A 102 40.61 -49.84 66.97
N PHE A 103 40.99 -48.86 67.80
CA PHE A 103 41.15 -47.47 67.38
C PHE A 103 42.22 -47.33 66.29
N LEU A 104 43.42 -47.86 66.51
CA LEU A 104 44.54 -47.75 65.57
C LEU A 104 44.24 -48.41 64.21
N ASN A 105 43.52 -49.53 64.21
CA ASN A 105 43.11 -50.19 62.97
C ASN A 105 42.12 -49.34 62.14
N ILE A 106 41.15 -48.70 62.80
CA ILE A 106 40.21 -47.80 62.11
C ILE A 106 40.94 -46.54 61.64
N TYR A 107 41.77 -45.97 62.50
CA TYR A 107 42.57 -44.79 62.21
C TYR A 107 43.50 -44.99 61.01
N GLN A 108 44.27 -46.10 60.97
CA GLN A 108 45.16 -46.39 59.83
C GLN A 108 44.37 -46.49 58.52
N LYS A 109 43.22 -47.18 58.53
CA LYS A 109 42.39 -47.31 57.33
C LYS A 109 41.82 -45.97 56.85
N LEU A 110 41.42 -45.09 57.77
CA LEU A 110 40.90 -43.77 57.42
C LEU A 110 42.02 -42.81 56.97
N TYR A 111 43.22 -42.95 57.53
CA TYR A 111 44.40 -42.20 57.14
C TYR A 111 44.89 -42.59 55.74
N GLU A 112 44.90 -43.88 55.42
CA GLU A 112 45.30 -44.36 54.08
C GLU A 112 44.23 -44.12 53.00
N ALA A 113 42.96 -43.96 53.39
CA ALA A 113 41.85 -43.79 52.43
C ALA A 113 41.93 -42.43 51.71
N PRO A 114 42.06 -42.38 50.37
CA PRO A 114 42.18 -41.11 49.64
C PRO A 114 40.95 -40.22 49.85
N ASP A 115 41.17 -38.91 49.87
CA ASP A 115 40.08 -37.93 49.99
C ASP A 115 39.15 -38.02 48.77
N PRO A 116 37.84 -38.32 48.95
CA PRO A 116 36.90 -38.40 47.85
C PRO A 116 36.45 -37.02 47.33
N TYR A 117 36.65 -35.93 48.09
CA TYR A 117 36.12 -34.62 47.74
C TYR A 117 36.61 -34.10 46.38
N PRO A 118 37.91 -34.15 46.01
CA PRO A 118 38.37 -33.66 44.72
C PRO A 118 37.73 -34.36 43.52
N ALA A 119 37.50 -35.68 43.64
CA ALA A 119 36.83 -36.45 42.59
C ALA A 119 35.34 -36.09 42.48
N LEU A 120 34.66 -35.95 43.63
CA LEU A 120 33.25 -35.55 43.67
C LEU A 120 33.03 -34.12 43.14
N ALA A 121 33.93 -33.19 43.48
CA ALA A 121 33.89 -31.82 42.98
C ALA A 121 34.04 -31.77 41.46
N SER A 122 34.99 -32.54 40.90
CA SER A 122 35.16 -32.62 39.45
C SER A 122 33.93 -33.20 38.73
N ILE A 123 33.31 -34.25 39.30
CA ILE A 123 32.08 -34.83 38.74
C ILE A 123 30.93 -33.82 38.83
N ALA A 124 30.81 -33.08 39.94
CA ALA A 124 29.77 -32.06 40.11
C ALA A 124 29.90 -30.92 39.09
N GLU A 125 31.12 -30.44 38.83
CA GLU A 125 31.39 -29.46 37.77
C GLU A 125 31.05 -30.00 36.38
N GLN A 126 31.39 -31.27 36.09
CA GLN A 126 31.06 -31.91 34.82
C GLN A 126 29.54 -32.08 34.63
N ASP A 127 28.82 -32.46 35.68
CA ASP A 127 27.36 -32.62 35.68
C ASP A 127 26.66 -31.28 35.43
N GLN A 128 27.14 -30.22 36.08
CA GLN A 128 26.65 -28.86 35.82
C GLN A 128 26.87 -28.46 34.35
N LYS A 129 28.09 -28.65 33.83
CA LYS A 129 28.41 -28.33 32.43
C LYS A 129 27.58 -29.14 31.44
N LEU A 130 27.31 -30.42 31.76
CA LEU A 130 26.45 -31.27 30.94
C LEU A 130 25.01 -30.76 30.93
N SER A 131 24.47 -30.37 32.08
CA SER A 131 23.14 -29.78 32.20
C SER A 131 23.01 -28.46 31.40
N GLU A 132 24.03 -27.60 31.46
CA GLU A 132 24.11 -26.37 30.65
C GLU A 132 24.10 -26.68 29.15
N LEU A 133 24.96 -27.60 28.70
CA LEU A 133 25.04 -28.02 27.30
C LEU A 133 23.74 -28.69 26.82
N GLU A 134 23.07 -29.48 27.65
CA GLU A 134 21.77 -30.06 27.32
C GLU A 134 20.69 -28.98 27.15
N SER A 135 20.68 -27.98 28.03
CA SER A 135 19.77 -26.84 27.94
C SER A 135 19.98 -26.05 26.66
N GLU A 136 21.23 -25.72 26.33
CA GLU A 136 21.59 -25.07 25.07
C GLU A 136 21.22 -25.92 23.85
N ASN A 137 21.44 -27.23 23.89
CA ASN A 137 21.06 -28.13 22.81
C ASN A 137 19.54 -28.16 22.58
N ARG A 138 18.74 -28.13 23.67
CA ARG A 138 17.28 -28.02 23.59
C ARG A 138 16.86 -26.70 22.97
N LYS A 139 17.45 -25.58 23.38
CA LYS A 139 17.18 -24.25 22.79
C LYS A 139 17.50 -24.22 21.30
N MET A 140 18.69 -24.66 20.90
CA MET A 140 19.09 -24.72 19.49
C MET A 140 18.17 -25.62 18.65
N LYS A 141 17.65 -26.72 19.21
CA LYS A 141 16.68 -27.58 18.51
C LYS A 141 15.35 -26.85 18.27
N LEU A 142 14.85 -26.10 19.25
CA LEU A 142 13.64 -25.30 19.11
C LEU A 142 13.81 -24.21 18.05
N GLU A 143 14.92 -23.46 18.09
CA GLU A 143 15.23 -22.44 17.08
C GLU A 143 15.31 -23.05 15.67
N LEU A 144 15.93 -24.22 15.52
CA LEU A 144 15.98 -24.93 14.24
C LEU A 144 14.60 -25.38 13.75
N GLU A 145 13.70 -25.78 14.64
CA GLU A 145 12.32 -26.12 14.29
C GLU A 145 11.52 -24.90 13.86
N GLU A 146 11.68 -23.77 14.55
CA GLU A 146 11.10 -22.48 14.18
C GLU A 146 11.58 -22.03 12.80
N TYR A 147 12.90 -22.04 12.54
CA TYR A 147 13.45 -21.70 11.22
C TYR A 147 12.96 -22.64 10.11
N ARG A 148 12.79 -23.94 10.41
CA ARG A 148 12.20 -24.88 9.44
C ARG A 148 10.74 -24.57 9.14
N ALA A 149 9.96 -24.19 10.16
CA ALA A 149 8.56 -23.78 9.98
C ALA A 149 8.46 -22.48 9.16
N GLU A 150 9.29 -21.49 9.46
CA GLU A 150 9.38 -20.24 8.69
C GLU A 150 9.78 -20.49 7.23
N ALA A 151 10.79 -21.33 6.98
CA ALA A 151 11.20 -21.69 5.63
C ALA A 151 10.08 -22.39 4.84
N ALA A 152 9.31 -23.26 5.49
CA ALA A 152 8.15 -23.90 4.87
C ALA A 152 7.05 -22.88 4.55
N HIS A 153 6.79 -21.92 5.44
CA HIS A 153 5.84 -20.84 5.22
C HIS A 153 6.28 -19.92 4.07
N LEU A 154 7.56 -19.50 4.03
CA LEU A 154 8.13 -18.71 2.94
C LEU A 154 8.01 -19.43 1.58
N LYS A 155 8.25 -20.74 1.54
CA LYS A 155 8.07 -21.55 0.32
C LYS A 155 6.61 -21.56 -0.15
N ASN A 156 5.65 -21.60 0.77
CA ASN A 156 4.23 -21.51 0.44
C ASN A 156 3.85 -20.12 -0.10
N GLN A 157 4.34 -19.05 0.54
CA GLN A 157 4.16 -17.69 0.07
C GLN A 157 4.73 -17.51 -1.34
N GLN A 158 5.92 -18.04 -1.62
CA GLN A 158 6.53 -17.96 -2.95
C GLN A 158 5.72 -18.71 -4.02
N ALA A 159 5.07 -19.82 -3.68
CA ALA A 159 4.14 -20.49 -4.58
C ALA A 159 2.90 -19.63 -4.87
N THR A 160 2.42 -18.88 -3.88
CA THR A 160 1.29 -17.95 -4.05
C THR A 160 1.66 -16.76 -4.92
N ILE A 161 2.83 -16.15 -4.69
CA ILE A 161 3.36 -15.05 -5.51
C ILE A 161 3.46 -15.47 -6.97
N ARG A 162 4.03 -16.64 -7.27
CA ARG A 162 4.13 -17.15 -8.66
C ARG A 162 2.76 -17.31 -9.34
N ARG A 163 1.72 -17.75 -8.60
CA ARG A 163 0.36 -17.85 -9.16
C ARG A 163 -0.25 -16.48 -9.44
N LEU A 164 0.02 -15.49 -8.57
CA LEU A 164 -0.46 -14.13 -8.76
C LEU A 164 0.26 -13.43 -9.92
N GLU A 165 1.58 -13.60 -10.04
CA GLU A 165 2.37 -13.11 -11.17
C GLU A 165 1.87 -13.70 -12.50
N GLU A 166 1.65 -15.01 -12.56
CA GLU A 166 1.10 -15.68 -13.76
C GLU A 166 -0.30 -15.16 -14.10
N ARG A 167 -1.18 -14.98 -13.10
CA ARG A 167 -2.51 -14.40 -13.33
C ARG A 167 -2.43 -12.95 -13.83
N ASN A 168 -1.50 -12.16 -13.31
CA ASN A 168 -1.32 -10.78 -13.75
C ASN A 168 -0.83 -10.73 -15.20
N ARG A 169 0.17 -11.56 -15.54
CA ARG A 169 0.66 -11.71 -16.92
C ARG A 169 -0.45 -12.13 -17.89
N GLN A 170 -1.33 -13.04 -17.49
CA GLN A 170 -2.48 -13.44 -18.31
C GLN A 170 -3.48 -12.29 -18.51
N LEU A 171 -3.75 -11.49 -17.48
CA LEU A 171 -4.62 -10.32 -17.59
C LEU A 171 -4.02 -9.23 -18.48
N GLU A 172 -2.71 -9.00 -18.38
CA GLU A 172 -1.97 -8.08 -19.25
C GLU A 172 -2.06 -8.53 -20.72
N GLN A 173 -1.80 -9.82 -21.00
CA GLN A 173 -1.94 -10.37 -22.35
C GLN A 173 -3.36 -10.24 -22.90
N GLN A 174 -4.38 -10.55 -22.09
CA GLN A 174 -5.78 -10.37 -22.49
C GLN A 174 -6.12 -8.90 -22.79
N MET A 175 -5.58 -7.97 -22.01
CA MET A 175 -5.78 -6.54 -22.25
C MET A 175 -5.09 -6.10 -23.55
N GLU A 176 -3.85 -6.53 -23.78
CA GLU A 176 -3.14 -6.26 -25.03
C GLU A 176 -3.87 -6.81 -26.24
N GLU A 177 -4.40 -8.04 -26.18
CA GLU A 177 -5.20 -8.64 -27.25
C GLU A 177 -6.47 -7.84 -27.53
N LYS A 178 -7.22 -7.44 -26.49
CA LYS A 178 -8.40 -6.58 -26.64
C LYS A 178 -8.06 -5.22 -27.24
N VAL A 179 -6.95 -4.61 -26.82
CA VAL A 179 -6.50 -3.33 -27.39
C VAL A 179 -6.12 -3.52 -28.85
N ARG A 180 -5.38 -4.58 -29.20
CA ARG A 180 -5.05 -4.92 -30.60
C ARG A 180 -6.30 -5.09 -31.45
N GLU A 181 -7.29 -5.84 -30.96
CA GLU A 181 -8.56 -6.07 -31.66
C GLU A 181 -9.34 -4.75 -31.87
N ILE A 182 -9.48 -3.92 -30.84
CA ILE A 182 -10.16 -2.62 -30.94
C ILE A 182 -9.46 -1.70 -31.94
N VAL A 183 -8.13 -1.63 -31.89
CA VAL A 183 -7.34 -0.83 -32.85
C VAL A 183 -7.53 -1.33 -34.26
N GLU A 184 -7.52 -2.64 -34.49
CA GLU A 184 -7.71 -3.22 -35.81
C GLU A 184 -9.12 -2.93 -36.36
N ILE A 185 -10.16 -3.08 -35.53
CA ILE A 185 -11.54 -2.72 -35.89
C ILE A 185 -11.64 -1.24 -36.27
N LYS A 186 -11.05 -0.35 -35.45
CA LYS A 186 -11.08 1.09 -35.70
C LYS A 186 -10.32 1.48 -36.96
N GLN A 187 -9.20 0.81 -37.23
CA GLN A 187 -8.40 1.05 -38.42
C GLN A 187 -9.14 0.59 -39.68
N ARG A 188 -9.84 -0.55 -39.64
CA ARG A 188 -10.73 -0.98 -40.74
C ARG A 188 -11.89 -0.02 -40.96
N SER A 189 -12.56 0.41 -39.89
CA SER A 189 -13.66 1.39 -39.98
C SER A 189 -13.19 2.71 -40.58
N LEU A 190 -12.04 3.24 -40.14
CA LEU A 190 -11.47 4.48 -40.68
C LEU A 190 -11.09 4.32 -42.16
N ALA A 191 -10.53 3.17 -42.55
CA ALA A 191 -10.23 2.88 -43.95
C ALA A 191 -11.50 2.83 -44.81
N GLU A 192 -12.57 2.23 -44.31
CA GLU A 192 -13.87 2.18 -44.98
C GLU A 192 -14.49 3.58 -45.14
N ASP A 193 -14.47 4.41 -44.09
CA ASP A 193 -14.98 5.79 -44.15
C ASP A 193 -14.15 6.67 -45.10
N ASN A 194 -12.82 6.52 -45.08
CA ASN A 194 -11.93 7.20 -46.03
C ASN A 194 -12.19 6.75 -47.48
N GLN A 195 -12.47 5.47 -47.69
CA GLN A 195 -12.81 4.95 -49.02
C GLN A 195 -14.14 5.54 -49.52
N LYS A 196 -15.19 5.54 -48.68
CA LYS A 196 -16.50 6.13 -49.02
C LYS A 196 -16.39 7.63 -49.32
N THR A 197 -15.66 8.38 -48.50
CA THR A 197 -15.47 9.82 -48.73
C THR A 197 -14.72 10.08 -50.03
N LEU A 198 -13.72 9.26 -50.35
CA LEU A 198 -12.97 9.36 -51.60
C LEU A 198 -13.83 9.02 -52.83
N GLU A 199 -14.74 8.04 -52.72
CA GLU A 199 -15.72 7.72 -53.77
C GLU A 199 -16.69 8.88 -54.01
N VAL A 200 -17.27 9.46 -52.95
CA VAL A 200 -18.15 10.63 -53.06
C VAL A 200 -17.43 11.83 -53.68
N LEU A 201 -16.16 12.06 -53.31
CA LEU A 201 -15.36 13.13 -53.91
C LEU A 201 -15.09 12.89 -55.40
N LYS A 202 -14.81 11.64 -55.80
CA LYS A 202 -14.64 11.26 -57.21
C LYS A 202 -15.92 11.46 -58.02
N GLU A 203 -17.06 11.04 -57.49
CA GLU A 203 -18.36 11.25 -58.15
C GLU A 203 -18.67 12.74 -58.33
N ARG A 204 -18.41 13.54 -57.29
CA ARG A 204 -18.56 14.99 -57.35
C ARG A 204 -17.60 15.62 -58.38
N GLU A 205 -16.35 15.19 -58.42
CA GLU A 205 -15.37 15.65 -59.40
C GLU A 205 -15.84 15.34 -60.83
N TYR A 206 -16.33 14.12 -61.06
CA TYR A 206 -16.86 13.70 -62.35
C TYR A 206 -18.05 14.57 -62.79
N LEU A 207 -19.00 14.83 -61.90
CA LEU A 207 -20.15 15.72 -62.17
C LEU A 207 -19.71 17.16 -62.49
N LEU A 208 -18.74 17.71 -61.75
CA LEU A 208 -18.20 19.03 -62.01
C LEU A 208 -17.44 19.10 -63.34
N GLN A 209 -16.69 18.05 -63.69
CA GLN A 209 -16.03 17.94 -64.99
C GLN A 209 -17.05 17.90 -66.13
N ASP A 210 -18.17 17.18 -65.96
CA ASP A 210 -19.23 17.13 -66.95
C ASP A 210 -19.95 18.48 -67.11
N GLN A 211 -20.30 19.15 -66.01
CA GLN A 211 -20.87 20.50 -66.04
C GLN A 211 -19.92 21.50 -66.73
N LEU A 212 -18.63 21.42 -66.43
CA LEU A 212 -17.61 22.26 -67.07
C LEU A 212 -17.54 21.98 -68.58
N ARG A 213 -17.64 20.71 -68.99
CA ARG A 213 -17.67 20.32 -70.40
C ARG A 213 -18.91 20.88 -71.11
N GLN A 214 -20.09 20.72 -70.52
CA GLN A 214 -21.34 21.26 -71.06
C GLN A 214 -21.32 22.79 -71.18
N ALA A 215 -20.82 23.48 -70.15
CA ALA A 215 -20.67 24.94 -70.17
C ALA A 215 -19.69 25.40 -71.27
N LYS A 216 -18.55 24.72 -71.43
CA LYS A 216 -17.60 24.99 -72.52
C LYS A 216 -18.23 24.78 -73.89
N GLU A 217 -18.96 23.67 -74.09
CA GLU A 217 -19.64 23.40 -75.35
C GLU A 217 -20.70 24.47 -75.67
N SER A 218 -21.50 24.87 -74.67
CA SER A 218 -22.45 25.99 -74.80
C SER A 218 -21.76 27.29 -75.22
N VAL A 219 -20.65 27.66 -74.56
CA VAL A 219 -19.86 28.85 -74.94
C VAL A 219 -19.37 28.74 -76.39
N THR A 220 -18.85 27.58 -76.80
CA THR A 220 -18.39 27.41 -78.19
C THR A 220 -19.54 27.49 -79.20
N ASN A 221 -20.74 27.01 -78.86
CA ASN A 221 -21.92 27.13 -79.71
C ASN A 221 -22.39 28.58 -79.80
N ILE A 222 -22.40 29.33 -78.68
CA ILE A 222 -22.71 30.77 -78.67
C ILE A 222 -21.69 31.55 -79.50
N GLN A 223 -20.40 31.23 -79.39
CA GLN A 223 -19.35 31.84 -80.21
C GLN A 223 -19.58 31.60 -81.70
N LYS A 224 -19.86 30.36 -82.11
CA LYS A 224 -20.20 30.03 -83.51
C LYS A 224 -21.45 30.77 -84.01
N LEU A 225 -22.51 30.81 -83.19
CA LEU A 225 -23.74 31.55 -83.51
C LEU A 225 -23.47 33.06 -83.63
N HIS A 226 -22.62 33.60 -82.76
CA HIS A 226 -22.22 35.01 -82.80
C HIS A 226 -21.40 35.32 -84.04
N GLU A 227 -20.41 34.51 -84.39
CA GLU A 227 -19.62 34.62 -85.62
C GLU A 227 -20.52 34.57 -86.86
N PHE A 228 -21.48 33.65 -86.89
CA PHE A 228 -22.45 33.53 -87.98
C PHE A 228 -23.41 34.73 -88.08
N ALA A 229 -23.92 35.23 -86.95
CA ALA A 229 -24.74 36.43 -86.94
C ALA A 229 -23.93 37.67 -87.38
N GLN A 230 -22.67 37.75 -86.95
CA GLN A 230 -21.76 38.81 -87.35
C GLN A 230 -21.45 38.77 -88.84
N SER A 231 -21.22 37.58 -89.43
CA SER A 231 -21.01 37.44 -90.87
C SER A 231 -22.24 37.85 -91.67
N GLN A 232 -23.45 37.46 -91.24
CA GLN A 232 -24.70 37.90 -91.87
C GLN A 232 -24.89 39.42 -91.80
N LEU A 233 -24.57 40.05 -90.66
CA LEU A 233 -24.62 41.51 -90.54
C LEU A 233 -23.63 42.20 -91.49
N PHE A 234 -22.43 41.63 -91.66
CA PHE A 234 -21.46 42.13 -92.64
C PHE A 234 -21.97 41.98 -94.08
N GLU A 235 -22.59 40.85 -94.43
CA GLU A 235 -23.20 40.62 -95.74
C GLU A 235 -24.35 41.60 -96.02
N LEU A 236 -25.30 41.76 -95.08
CA LEU A 236 -26.39 42.71 -95.21
C LEU A 236 -25.90 44.15 -95.31
N ARG A 237 -24.86 44.51 -94.55
CA ARG A 237 -24.22 45.83 -94.66
C ARG A 237 -23.59 46.02 -96.04
N ALA A 238 -22.87 45.02 -96.55
CA ALA A 238 -22.28 45.08 -97.89
C ALA A 238 -23.35 45.22 -98.98
N GLN A 239 -24.44 44.45 -98.90
CA GLN A 239 -25.59 44.55 -99.80
C GLN A 239 -26.26 45.92 -99.71
N SER A 240 -26.47 46.45 -98.50
CA SER A 240 -27.04 47.78 -98.31
C SER A 240 -26.13 48.89 -98.85
N GLU A 241 -24.81 48.78 -98.66
CA GLU A 241 -23.83 49.70 -99.23
C GLU A 241 -23.79 49.61 -100.77
N GLU A 242 -23.92 48.41 -101.35
CA GLU A 242 -24.04 48.18 -102.79
C GLU A 242 -25.35 48.76 -103.36
N GLU A 243 -26.50 48.48 -102.74
CA GLU A 243 -27.79 49.07 -103.11
C GLU A 243 -27.77 50.59 -103.00
N ARG A 244 -27.16 51.13 -101.94
CA ARG A 244 -27.00 52.57 -101.76
C ARG A 244 -26.14 53.18 -102.87
N ALA A 245 -25.02 52.54 -103.23
CA ALA A 245 -24.17 52.99 -104.34
C ALA A 245 -24.90 52.90 -105.68
N ALA A 246 -25.66 51.82 -105.91
CA ALA A 246 -26.49 51.66 -107.12
C ALA A 246 -27.57 52.76 -107.19
N LYS A 247 -28.28 53.03 -106.09
CA LYS A 247 -29.27 54.11 -105.99
C LYS A 247 -28.64 55.49 -106.17
N GLU A 248 -27.46 55.73 -105.62
CA GLU A 248 -26.72 56.97 -105.83
C GLU A 248 -26.34 57.15 -107.31
N SER A 249 -25.91 56.08 -107.98
CA SER A 249 -25.66 56.11 -109.43
C SER A 249 -26.93 56.37 -110.26
N GLU A 250 -28.06 55.80 -109.85
CA GLU A 250 -29.38 56.03 -110.47
C GLU A 250 -29.82 57.48 -110.27
N VAL A 251 -29.67 58.02 -109.05
CA VAL A 251 -29.96 59.43 -108.75
C VAL A 251 -29.07 60.36 -109.56
N ASN A 252 -27.78 60.07 -109.69
CA ASN A 252 -26.88 60.88 -110.53
C ASN A 252 -27.31 60.85 -112.00
N LEU A 253 -27.71 59.68 -112.53
CA LEU A 253 -28.21 59.57 -113.90
C LEU A 253 -29.54 60.30 -114.10
N LEU A 254 -30.46 60.20 -113.13
CA LEU A 254 -31.70 60.99 -113.12
C LEU A 254 -31.42 62.48 -112.98
N MET A 255 -30.41 62.88 -112.21
CA MET A 255 -29.97 64.28 -112.08
C MET A 255 -29.41 64.78 -113.42
N ASP A 256 -28.59 63.99 -114.11
CA ASP A 256 -28.12 64.29 -115.48
C ASP A 256 -29.28 64.38 -116.48
N GLU A 257 -30.31 63.52 -116.35
CA GLU A 257 -31.53 63.60 -117.17
C GLU A 257 -32.37 64.83 -116.84
N VAL A 258 -32.51 65.18 -115.55
CA VAL A 258 -33.18 66.40 -115.10
C VAL A 258 -32.42 67.63 -115.57
N GLU A 259 -31.10 67.68 -115.51
CA GLU A 259 -30.29 68.78 -116.03
C GLU A 259 -30.43 68.89 -117.56
N ARG A 260 -30.42 67.77 -118.28
CA ARG A 260 -30.72 67.75 -119.73
C ARG A 260 -32.14 68.23 -120.02
N ALA A 261 -33.12 67.76 -119.24
CA ALA A 261 -34.52 68.16 -119.36
C ALA A 261 -34.71 69.63 -119.00
N GLN A 262 -34.05 70.16 -117.97
CA GLN A 262 -34.04 71.57 -117.58
C GLN A 262 -33.36 72.43 -118.65
N THR A 263 -32.26 71.97 -119.24
CA THR A 263 -31.62 72.65 -120.37
C THR A 263 -32.58 72.73 -121.57
N ARG A 264 -33.27 71.62 -121.86
CA ARG A 264 -34.33 71.55 -122.88
C ARG A 264 -35.57 72.37 -122.51
N LEU A 265 -35.93 72.44 -121.24
CA LEU A 265 -37.07 73.21 -120.74
C LEU A 265 -36.73 74.70 -120.82
N GLN A 266 -35.51 75.12 -120.48
CA GLN A 266 -35.03 76.48 -120.71
C GLN A 266 -34.95 76.83 -122.21
N SER A 267 -34.61 75.89 -123.09
CA SER A 267 -34.69 76.13 -124.54
C SER A 267 -36.14 76.26 -125.00
N LEU A 268 -37.02 75.35 -124.54
CA LEU A 268 -38.45 75.39 -124.77
C LEU A 268 -39.13 76.58 -124.09
N GLU A 269 -38.61 77.14 -123.01
CA GLU A 269 -39.12 78.34 -122.33
C GLU A 269 -38.68 79.61 -123.06
N ARG A 270 -37.51 79.59 -123.71
CA ARG A 270 -37.16 80.63 -124.70
C ARG A 270 -38.08 80.54 -125.91
N GLU A 271 -38.36 79.34 -126.41
CA GLU A 271 -39.32 79.11 -127.49
C GLU A 271 -40.78 79.40 -127.06
N LYS A 272 -41.15 79.10 -125.82
CA LYS A 272 -42.44 79.45 -125.20
C LYS A 272 -42.51 80.93 -124.88
N GLY A 273 -41.40 81.61 -124.64
CA GLY A 273 -41.32 83.07 -124.62
C GLY A 273 -41.66 83.64 -126.01
N ALA A 274 -41.18 82.97 -127.08
CA ALA A 274 -41.54 83.32 -128.45
C ALA A 274 -42.99 82.93 -128.81
N LEU A 275 -43.52 81.81 -128.29
CA LEU A 275 -44.88 81.31 -128.57
C LEU A 275 -45.95 81.86 -127.60
N ARG A 276 -45.61 82.39 -126.42
CA ARG A 276 -46.51 83.13 -125.50
C ARG A 276 -46.82 84.54 -126.00
N SER A 277 -46.02 85.09 -126.90
CA SER A 277 -46.46 86.22 -127.73
C SER A 277 -47.50 85.82 -128.79
N GLN A 278 -47.74 84.52 -128.99
CA GLN A 278 -48.60 83.98 -130.06
C GLN A 278 -49.82 83.19 -129.55
N LEU A 279 -50.00 83.05 -128.24
CA LEU A 279 -51.08 82.26 -127.66
C LEU A 279 -51.68 82.95 -126.42
N GLN A 280 -52.19 84.16 -126.66
CA GLN A 280 -53.33 84.68 -125.92
C GLN A 280 -54.60 84.00 -126.49
N SER A 281 -55.01 82.85 -125.94
CA SER A 281 -56.40 82.33 -126.00
C SER A 281 -56.55 80.96 -125.33
N THR A 282 -57.59 80.86 -124.48
CA THR A 282 -58.33 79.65 -124.03
C THR A 282 -57.82 78.77 -122.86
N ASN A 283 -58.28 79.16 -121.66
CA ASN A 283 -59.15 78.46 -120.68
C ASN A 283 -58.88 77.02 -120.12
N GLU A 284 -58.60 76.99 -118.80
CA GLU A 284 -59.30 76.34 -117.64
C GLU A 284 -59.68 74.84 -117.53
N GLU A 285 -59.34 74.33 -116.32
CA GLU A 285 -60.16 73.62 -115.28
C GLU A 285 -60.26 72.08 -115.12
N ASN A 286 -60.23 71.71 -113.82
CA ASN A 286 -60.98 70.70 -113.04
C ASN A 286 -60.40 69.33 -112.57
N GLU A 287 -60.27 69.24 -111.24
CA GLU A 287 -60.75 68.26 -110.22
C GLU A 287 -60.86 66.73 -110.47
N ASN A 288 -60.49 65.88 -109.47
CA ASN A 288 -61.39 65.31 -108.42
C ASN A 288 -60.91 64.00 -107.70
N LYS A 289 -61.33 63.85 -106.42
CA LYS A 289 -61.81 62.66 -105.64
C LYS A 289 -60.84 61.56 -105.10
N ASN A 290 -60.79 61.33 -103.77
CA ASN A 290 -61.53 60.35 -102.89
C ASN A 290 -61.08 58.89 -103.08
N SER A 291 -61.12 57.91 -102.16
CA SER A 291 -61.32 57.69 -100.71
C SER A 291 -60.83 56.24 -100.46
N ASP A 292 -60.58 55.82 -99.21
CA ASP A 292 -61.21 54.60 -98.65
C ASP A 292 -60.62 54.18 -97.30
N ILE A 293 -61.50 54.20 -96.30
CA ILE A 293 -61.34 53.79 -94.91
C ILE A 293 -62.18 52.52 -94.78
N LEU A 294 -61.56 51.33 -94.80
CA LEU A 294 -62.27 50.09 -94.46
C LEU A 294 -61.38 48.94 -93.95
N ASP A 295 -60.23 49.22 -93.34
CA ASP A 295 -59.32 48.19 -92.80
C ASP A 295 -59.03 48.29 -91.28
N SER A 296 -59.61 49.29 -90.60
CA SER A 296 -59.26 49.56 -89.20
C SER A 296 -59.88 48.59 -88.18
N SER A 297 -60.94 47.85 -88.53
CA SER A 297 -61.63 46.98 -87.56
C SER A 297 -60.98 45.60 -87.41
N ASN A 298 -60.53 44.98 -88.52
CA ASN A 298 -59.84 43.67 -88.49
C ASN A 298 -58.40 43.77 -87.93
N MET A 299 -57.72 44.91 -88.14
CA MET A 299 -56.38 45.16 -87.59
C MET A 299 -56.41 45.33 -86.07
N LEU A 300 -57.47 45.96 -85.53
CA LEU A 300 -57.62 46.16 -84.09
C LEU A 300 -57.97 44.85 -83.36
N GLU A 301 -58.79 43.99 -83.96
CA GLU A 301 -59.17 42.69 -83.37
C GLU A 301 -58.00 41.69 -83.36
N ASN A 302 -57.22 41.63 -84.44
CA ASN A 302 -55.99 40.84 -84.49
C ASN A 302 -54.91 41.38 -83.53
N SER A 303 -54.81 42.70 -83.37
CA SER A 303 -53.91 43.34 -82.41
C SER A 303 -54.32 43.05 -80.96
N LEU A 304 -55.63 43.01 -80.68
CA LEU A 304 -56.15 42.70 -79.35
C LEU A 304 -55.86 41.24 -78.95
N ASN A 305 -56.11 40.28 -79.84
CA ASN A 305 -55.80 38.87 -79.62
C ASN A 305 -54.29 38.62 -79.45
N ALA A 306 -53.44 39.33 -80.21
CA ALA A 306 -51.99 39.26 -80.02
C ALA A 306 -51.57 39.80 -78.65
N LYS A 307 -52.17 40.90 -78.19
CA LYS A 307 -51.94 41.47 -76.85
C LYS A 307 -52.42 40.55 -75.75
N GLU A 308 -53.60 39.91 -75.88
CA GLU A 308 -54.09 38.93 -74.90
C GLU A 308 -53.18 37.71 -74.78
N LYS A 309 -52.66 37.22 -75.91
CA LYS A 309 -51.69 36.13 -75.92
C LYS A 309 -50.38 36.51 -75.22
N ILE A 310 -49.83 37.69 -75.50
CA ILE A 310 -48.63 38.21 -74.83
C ILE A 310 -48.87 38.41 -73.32
N ILE A 311 -50.06 38.90 -72.93
CA ILE A 311 -50.42 39.03 -71.51
C ILE A 311 -50.49 37.66 -70.83
N SER A 312 -50.98 36.62 -71.51
CA SER A 312 -51.02 35.26 -70.98
C SER A 312 -49.62 34.65 -70.82
N GLU A 313 -48.74 34.86 -71.80
CA GLU A 313 -47.34 34.40 -71.77
C GLU A 313 -46.56 35.12 -70.67
N LEU A 314 -46.68 36.44 -70.56
CA LEU A 314 -46.07 37.22 -69.48
C LEU A 314 -46.59 36.80 -68.10
N ASN A 315 -47.88 36.49 -67.95
CA ASN A 315 -48.42 36.00 -66.67
C ASN A 315 -47.87 34.62 -66.29
N VAL A 316 -47.62 33.74 -67.26
CA VAL A 316 -46.98 32.44 -67.02
C VAL A 316 -45.52 32.62 -66.61
N GLU A 317 -44.78 33.49 -67.30
CA GLU A 317 -43.41 33.84 -66.94
C GLU A 317 -43.33 34.49 -65.55
N LEU A 318 -44.27 35.40 -65.21
CA LEU A 318 -44.34 36.04 -63.90
C LEU A 318 -44.55 34.98 -62.80
N ARG A 319 -45.48 34.04 -63.00
CA ARG A 319 -45.71 32.93 -62.05
C ARG A 319 -44.51 32.00 -61.94
N GLN A 320 -43.82 31.71 -63.06
CA GLN A 320 -42.59 30.92 -63.02
C GLN A 320 -41.50 31.63 -62.23
N MET A 321 -41.28 32.93 -62.47
CA MET A 321 -40.31 33.74 -61.73
C MET A 321 -40.65 33.88 -60.24
N GLU A 322 -41.93 34.03 -59.89
CA GLU A 322 -42.39 34.02 -58.50
C GLU A 322 -42.11 32.67 -57.83
N THR A 323 -42.30 31.57 -58.55
CA THR A 323 -42.05 30.21 -58.05
C THR A 323 -40.56 29.95 -57.87
N THR A 324 -39.70 30.34 -58.83
CA THR A 324 -38.25 30.19 -58.69
C THR A 324 -37.72 31.03 -57.54
N LEU A 325 -38.19 32.27 -57.40
CA LEU A 325 -37.81 33.16 -56.31
C LEU A 325 -38.28 32.67 -54.93
N ALA A 326 -39.46 32.03 -54.86
CA ALA A 326 -39.92 31.35 -53.65
C ALA A 326 -39.02 30.15 -53.28
N ASN A 327 -38.67 29.31 -54.25
CA ASN A 327 -37.78 28.17 -54.05
C ASN A 327 -36.36 28.59 -53.63
N GLU A 328 -35.81 29.66 -54.23
CA GLU A 328 -34.52 30.23 -53.84
C GLU A 328 -34.56 30.78 -52.41
N ARG A 329 -35.62 31.51 -52.05
CA ARG A 329 -35.82 32.00 -50.67
C ARG A 329 -35.89 30.85 -49.67
N GLU A 330 -36.60 29.77 -50.00
CA GLU A 330 -36.68 28.59 -49.15
C GLU A 330 -35.33 27.88 -49.02
N SER A 331 -34.57 27.74 -50.13
CA SER A 331 -33.22 27.19 -50.13
C SER A 331 -32.27 28.01 -49.24
N HIS A 332 -32.27 29.33 -49.39
CA HIS A 332 -31.48 30.23 -48.56
C HIS A 332 -31.90 30.19 -47.09
N MET A 333 -33.20 30.10 -46.81
CA MET A 333 -33.69 29.96 -45.43
C MET A 333 -33.21 28.65 -44.80
N ASN A 334 -33.21 27.56 -45.56
CA ASN A 334 -32.70 26.26 -45.11
C ASN A 334 -31.19 26.30 -44.89
N GLU A 335 -30.44 26.99 -45.75
CA GLU A 335 -28.99 27.17 -45.57
C GLU A 335 -28.66 28.03 -44.34
N ILE A 336 -29.40 29.13 -44.12
CA ILE A 336 -29.28 29.95 -42.91
C ILE A 336 -29.57 29.11 -41.66
N LYS A 337 -30.60 28.24 -41.69
CA LYS A 337 -30.89 27.33 -40.57
C LYS A 337 -29.74 26.35 -40.31
N LYS A 338 -29.15 25.76 -41.35
CA LYS A 338 -27.99 24.86 -41.23
C LYS A 338 -26.77 25.58 -40.67
N LEU A 339 -26.45 26.76 -41.19
CA LEU A 339 -25.32 27.57 -40.71
C LEU A 339 -25.51 28.00 -39.25
N ASN A 340 -26.72 28.40 -38.86
CA ASN A 340 -27.03 28.72 -37.47
C ASN A 340 -26.90 27.50 -36.54
N ALA A 341 -27.33 26.31 -37.00
CA ALA A 341 -27.16 25.07 -36.23
C ALA A 341 -25.67 24.73 -36.04
N LEU A 342 -24.88 24.83 -37.10
CA LEU A 342 -23.43 24.60 -37.06
C LEU A 342 -22.73 25.63 -36.15
N LEU A 343 -23.15 26.90 -36.20
CA LEU A 343 -22.60 27.95 -35.35
C LEU A 343 -22.88 27.65 -33.86
N ASN A 344 -24.11 27.27 -33.52
CA ASN A 344 -24.47 26.87 -32.16
C ASN A 344 -23.64 25.66 -31.68
N GLU A 345 -23.45 24.64 -32.53
CA GLU A 345 -22.65 23.46 -32.20
C GLU A 345 -21.17 23.85 -31.92
N LYS A 346 -20.62 24.77 -32.73
CA LYS A 346 -19.26 25.28 -32.53
C LYS A 346 -19.16 26.11 -31.25
N ASP A 347 -20.16 26.93 -30.96
CA ASP A 347 -20.20 27.72 -29.72
C ASP A 347 -20.30 26.83 -28.47
N THR A 348 -21.10 25.75 -28.52
CA THR A 348 -21.18 24.79 -27.40
C THR A 348 -19.85 24.04 -27.21
N ALA A 349 -19.23 23.57 -28.30
CA ALA A 349 -17.92 22.92 -28.23
C ALA A 349 -16.83 23.87 -27.71
N LEU A 350 -16.88 25.15 -28.09
CA LEU A 350 -15.93 26.17 -27.64
C LEU A 350 -16.10 26.45 -26.14
N LEU A 351 -17.35 26.53 -25.65
CA LEU A 351 -17.64 26.65 -24.22
C LEU A 351 -17.12 25.44 -23.43
N GLU A 352 -17.29 24.22 -23.96
CA GLU A 352 -16.82 22.99 -23.34
C GLU A 352 -15.29 22.94 -23.26
N VAL A 353 -14.59 23.24 -24.35
CA VAL A 353 -13.11 23.34 -24.37
C VAL A 353 -12.60 24.43 -23.42
N LYS A 354 -13.29 25.58 -23.34
CA LYS A 354 -12.94 26.64 -22.38
C LYS A 354 -13.10 26.17 -20.94
N LYS A 355 -14.16 25.41 -20.65
CA LYS A 355 -14.40 24.82 -19.33
C LYS A 355 -13.31 23.79 -18.99
N GLU A 356 -13.00 22.88 -19.89
CA GLU A 356 -11.90 21.92 -19.73
C GLU A 356 -10.55 22.61 -19.50
N LEU A 357 -10.28 23.70 -20.21
CA LEU A 357 -9.06 24.48 -20.04
C LEU A 357 -9.00 25.17 -18.66
N GLN A 358 -10.13 25.62 -18.13
CA GLN A 358 -10.22 26.19 -16.77
C GLN A 358 -10.10 25.12 -15.68
N GLU A 359 -10.60 23.91 -15.92
CA GLU A 359 -10.52 22.78 -14.99
C GLU A 359 -9.12 22.12 -14.97
N ARG A 360 -8.31 22.34 -16.01
CA ARG A 360 -6.95 21.82 -16.05
C ARG A 360 -6.11 22.41 -14.91
N PRO A 361 -5.39 21.56 -14.16
CA PRO A 361 -4.47 22.00 -13.12
C PRO A 361 -3.46 23.01 -13.69
N THR A 362 -3.33 24.15 -13.03
CA THR A 362 -2.31 25.14 -13.40
C THR A 362 -0.92 24.55 -13.20
N VAL A 363 0.06 25.00 -14.00
CA VAL A 363 1.46 24.55 -13.89
C VAL A 363 1.97 24.70 -12.46
N LYS A 364 1.62 25.79 -11.78
CA LYS A 364 1.92 26.00 -10.36
C LYS A 364 1.35 24.91 -9.46
N LEU A 365 0.08 24.53 -9.64
CA LEU A 365 -0.54 23.47 -8.85
C LEU A 365 0.12 22.10 -9.11
N VAL A 366 0.49 21.82 -10.36
CA VAL A 366 1.23 20.59 -10.71
C VAL A 366 2.61 20.58 -10.08
N ASP A 367 3.32 21.71 -10.10
CA ASP A 367 4.63 21.86 -9.46
C ASP A 367 4.51 21.74 -7.94
N ASP A 368 3.49 22.33 -7.32
CA ASP A 368 3.22 22.21 -5.88
C ASP A 368 2.88 20.76 -5.48
N LEU A 369 2.12 20.04 -6.32
CA LEU A 369 1.84 18.62 -6.12
C LEU A 369 3.11 17.77 -6.27
N ARG A 370 3.96 18.05 -7.27
CA ARG A 370 5.26 17.38 -7.43
C ARG A 370 6.18 17.63 -6.23
N LYS A 371 6.24 18.87 -5.72
CA LYS A 371 6.97 19.22 -4.50
C LYS A 371 6.43 18.46 -3.29
N LYS A 372 5.11 18.43 -3.09
CA LYS A 372 4.46 17.65 -2.00
C LYS A 372 4.77 16.17 -2.10
N VAL A 373 4.74 15.58 -3.30
CA VAL A 373 5.10 14.17 -3.52
C VAL A 373 6.57 13.94 -3.19
N LYS A 374 7.48 14.82 -3.61
CA LYS A 374 8.92 14.69 -3.31
C LYS A 374 9.21 14.80 -1.80
N ILE A 375 8.52 15.71 -1.09
CA ILE A 375 8.56 15.82 0.38
C ILE A 375 8.03 14.54 1.04
N LEU A 376 6.87 14.04 0.60
CA LEU A 376 6.29 12.81 1.14
C LEU A 376 7.17 11.59 0.89
N GLN A 377 7.83 11.52 -0.26
CA GLN A 377 8.77 10.45 -0.58
C GLN A 377 10.00 10.51 0.32
N ALA A 378 10.52 11.70 0.59
CA ALA A 378 11.65 11.88 1.49
C ALA A 378 11.31 11.52 2.95
N VAL A 379 10.16 12.00 3.44
CA VAL A 379 9.70 11.76 4.82
C VAL A 379 9.23 10.32 5.03
N GLY A 380 8.62 9.70 4.00
CA GLY A 380 8.07 8.35 4.07
C GLY A 380 9.07 7.23 3.81
N TYR A 381 10.12 7.50 3.02
CA TYR A 381 11.06 6.46 2.58
C TYR A 381 12.53 6.69 2.97
N ASN A 382 12.90 7.80 3.64
CA ASN A 382 14.28 8.11 4.03
C ASN A 382 15.31 7.92 2.88
N SER A 383 14.89 8.14 1.62
CA SER A 383 15.63 7.69 0.43
C SER A 383 16.06 8.82 -0.49
N ILE A 384 16.31 10.04 0.03
CA ILE A 384 16.79 11.15 -0.78
C ILE A 384 18.14 11.66 -0.23
N GLU A 385 19.13 11.69 -1.12
CA GLU A 385 20.44 12.31 -0.91
C GLU A 385 20.26 13.81 -0.61
N ALA A 386 20.99 14.32 0.40
CA ALA A 386 20.79 15.66 0.96
C ALA A 386 20.92 16.80 -0.08
N GLU A 387 21.60 16.58 -1.20
CA GLU A 387 21.78 17.55 -2.28
C GLU A 387 20.47 17.82 -3.06
N ASP A 388 19.51 16.90 -3.04
CA ASP A 388 18.27 16.99 -3.81
C ASP A 388 17.12 17.69 -3.05
N TRP A 389 17.35 18.04 -1.78
CA TRP A 389 16.44 18.77 -0.89
C TRP A 389 16.55 20.29 -1.05
N GLU A 390 17.75 20.83 -1.28
CA GLU A 390 17.96 22.28 -1.44
C GLU A 390 17.38 22.82 -2.75
N LEU A 391 17.31 22.00 -3.80
CA LEU A 391 16.78 22.37 -5.12
C LEU A 391 15.24 22.32 -5.21
N ALA A 392 14.57 21.57 -4.31
CA ALA A 392 13.13 21.29 -4.43
C ALA A 392 12.22 22.26 -3.65
N THR A 393 12.79 23.07 -2.75
CA THR A 393 12.00 23.84 -1.79
C THR A 393 12.52 25.27 -1.64
N ASP A 394 11.61 26.24 -1.65
CA ASP A 394 11.95 27.63 -1.36
C ASP A 394 12.44 27.73 0.10
N ARG A 395 13.50 28.50 0.37
CA ARG A 395 14.22 28.50 1.66
C ARG A 395 13.31 28.77 2.87
N GLN A 396 12.20 29.47 2.64
CA GLN A 396 11.20 29.84 3.65
C GLN A 396 10.18 28.73 3.95
N GLU A 397 9.86 27.87 2.98
CA GLU A 397 9.01 26.69 3.18
C GLU A 397 9.79 25.54 3.83
N MET A 398 11.07 25.40 3.48
CA MET A 398 12.01 24.53 4.21
C MET A 398 12.05 24.88 5.69
N SER A 399 12.22 26.15 6.05
CA SER A 399 12.28 26.58 7.44
C SER A 399 10.99 26.26 8.23
N LYS A 400 9.81 26.35 7.60
CA LYS A 400 8.54 25.96 8.22
C LYS A 400 8.39 24.45 8.37
N LEU A 401 8.82 23.68 7.38
CA LEU A 401 8.75 22.22 7.44
C LEU A 401 9.74 21.66 8.46
N GLU A 402 10.95 22.22 8.49
CA GLU A 402 11.98 21.94 9.48
C GLU A 402 11.47 22.27 10.88
N SER A 403 10.83 23.43 11.10
CA SER A 403 10.27 23.75 12.41
C SER A 403 9.16 22.78 12.85
N LEU A 404 8.28 22.37 11.93
CA LEU A 404 7.20 21.41 12.20
C LEU A 404 7.73 20.00 12.48
N LEU A 405 8.74 19.55 11.73
CA LEU A 405 9.40 18.27 11.96
C LEU A 405 10.16 18.27 13.28
N LEU A 406 10.83 19.38 13.61
CA LEU A 406 11.58 19.54 14.86
C LEU A 406 10.64 19.58 16.07
N ASP A 407 9.48 20.25 15.96
CA ASP A 407 8.43 20.22 17.00
C ASP A 407 7.82 18.82 17.17
N LYS A 408 7.58 18.10 16.07
CA LYS A 408 7.06 16.74 16.12
C LYS A 408 8.09 15.77 16.71
N ASN A 409 9.37 15.95 16.37
CA ASN A 409 10.48 15.17 16.92
C ASN A 409 10.61 15.42 18.44
N LYS A 410 10.65 16.70 18.87
CA LYS A 410 10.62 17.07 20.30
C LYS A 410 9.42 16.48 21.04
N LYS A 411 8.23 16.47 20.41
CA LYS A 411 7.03 15.87 21.00
C LYS A 411 7.16 14.35 21.12
N MET A 412 7.69 13.67 20.10
CA MET A 412 7.96 12.22 20.18
C MET A 412 9.04 11.90 21.21
N GLU A 413 10.09 12.70 21.32
CA GLU A 413 11.11 12.57 22.38
C GLU A 413 10.48 12.76 23.77
N HIS A 414 9.56 13.71 23.92
CA HIS A 414 8.82 13.90 25.17
C HIS A 414 7.90 12.70 25.49
N GLU A 415 7.19 12.16 24.51
CA GLU A 415 6.35 10.97 24.68
C GLU A 415 7.20 9.73 25.01
N LEU A 416 8.36 9.58 24.36
CA LEU A 416 9.31 8.50 24.60
C LEU A 416 9.92 8.59 26.01
N THR A 417 10.31 9.79 26.46
CA THR A 417 10.79 10.01 27.84
C THR A 417 9.69 9.73 28.86
N GLN A 418 8.45 10.17 28.63
CA GLN A 418 7.31 9.83 29.50
C GLN A 418 7.06 8.32 29.56
N LEU A 419 7.12 7.61 28.43
CA LEU A 419 6.95 6.15 28.39
C LEU A 419 8.10 5.44 29.12
N LYS A 420 9.34 5.90 28.97
CA LYS A 420 10.49 5.38 29.74
C LYS A 420 10.30 5.54 31.25
N VAL A 421 9.82 6.70 31.71
CA VAL A 421 9.53 6.93 33.13
C VAL A 421 8.43 5.97 33.61
N LYS A 422 7.32 5.85 32.87
CA LYS A 422 6.24 4.91 33.21
C LYS A 422 6.72 3.46 33.24
N ILE A 423 7.60 3.06 32.33
CA ILE A 423 8.22 1.73 32.35
C ILE A 423 9.03 1.56 33.63
N SER A 424 9.91 2.52 33.97
CA SER A 424 10.71 2.43 35.20
C SER A 424 9.85 2.36 36.48
N GLU A 425 8.76 3.13 36.55
CA GLU A 425 7.80 3.07 37.67
C GLU A 425 7.12 1.69 37.75
N LYS A 426 6.71 1.13 36.60
CA LYS A 426 6.08 -0.20 36.55
C LYS A 426 7.07 -1.31 36.89
N THR A 427 8.31 -1.22 36.44
CA THR A 427 9.38 -2.15 36.81
C THR A 427 9.67 -2.10 38.30
N SER A 428 9.76 -0.91 38.90
CA SER A 428 9.95 -0.77 40.36
C SER A 428 8.78 -1.37 41.14
N MET A 429 7.54 -1.15 40.68
CA MET A 429 6.36 -1.77 41.31
C MET A 429 6.35 -3.29 41.17
N LEU A 430 6.84 -3.82 40.04
CA LEU A 430 6.99 -5.26 39.81
C LEU A 430 8.01 -5.86 40.79
N GLU A 431 9.20 -5.25 40.92
CA GLU A 431 10.23 -5.68 41.87
C GLU A 431 9.72 -5.70 43.32
N ILE A 432 8.95 -4.68 43.73
CA ILE A 432 8.32 -4.65 45.07
C ILE A 432 7.32 -5.80 45.23
N ALA A 433 6.52 -6.09 44.21
CA ALA A 433 5.53 -7.16 44.25
C ALA A 433 6.21 -8.55 44.28
N GLU A 434 7.25 -8.75 43.47
CA GLU A 434 8.08 -9.96 43.48
C GLU A 434 8.74 -10.15 44.85
N GLY A 435 9.30 -9.09 45.42
CA GLY A 435 9.84 -9.10 46.79
C GLY A 435 8.81 -9.57 47.82
N LYS A 436 7.58 -9.04 47.78
CA LYS A 436 6.49 -9.50 48.65
C LYS A 436 6.11 -10.96 48.41
N ILE A 437 6.10 -11.43 47.17
CA ILE A 437 5.85 -12.84 46.85
C ILE A 437 6.94 -13.72 47.47
N THR A 438 8.22 -13.34 47.36
CA THR A 438 9.31 -14.10 47.99
C THR A 438 9.17 -14.13 49.51
N GLU A 439 8.84 -13.01 50.15
CA GLU A 439 8.62 -12.94 51.60
C GLU A 439 7.46 -13.82 52.06
N LEU A 440 6.32 -13.75 51.36
CA LEU A 440 5.17 -14.60 51.64
C LEU A 440 5.48 -16.08 51.39
N THR A 441 6.27 -16.40 50.38
CA THR A 441 6.70 -17.78 50.09
C THR A 441 7.60 -18.32 51.21
N VAL A 442 8.51 -17.50 51.75
CA VAL A 442 9.33 -17.87 52.92
C VAL A 442 8.43 -18.12 54.13
N LYS A 443 7.48 -17.23 54.42
CA LYS A 443 6.52 -17.40 55.52
C LYS A 443 5.67 -18.67 55.37
N VAL A 444 5.19 -18.97 54.16
CA VAL A 444 4.45 -20.22 53.88
C VAL A 444 5.34 -21.44 54.13
N ASN A 445 6.59 -21.42 53.68
CA ASN A 445 7.53 -22.53 53.92
C ASN A 445 7.85 -22.72 55.41
N GLU A 446 7.94 -21.63 56.18
CA GLU A 446 8.11 -21.67 57.64
C GLU A 446 6.87 -22.25 58.32
N GLN A 447 5.68 -21.81 57.92
CA GLN A 447 4.41 -22.35 58.41
C GLN A 447 4.26 -23.84 58.07
N GLN A 448 4.59 -24.26 56.85
CA GLN A 448 4.59 -25.67 56.45
C GLN A 448 5.58 -26.49 57.28
N ARG A 449 6.79 -25.97 57.55
CA ARG A 449 7.75 -26.63 58.44
C ARG A 449 7.24 -26.74 59.88
N LEU A 450 6.58 -25.69 60.38
CA LEU A 450 5.98 -25.71 61.72
C LEU A 450 4.83 -26.71 61.79
N ILE A 451 3.94 -26.73 60.80
CA ILE A 451 2.85 -27.70 60.69
C ILE A 451 3.42 -29.11 60.66
N ALA A 452 4.42 -29.39 59.81
CA ALA A 452 5.05 -30.71 59.74
C ALA A 452 5.69 -31.14 61.08
N LYS A 453 6.30 -30.21 61.82
CA LYS A 453 6.79 -30.47 63.19
C LYS A 453 5.65 -30.78 64.16
N LEU A 454 4.58 -29.99 64.13
CA LEU A 454 3.42 -30.21 64.98
C LEU A 454 2.73 -31.54 64.64
N GLU A 455 2.63 -31.90 63.36
CA GLU A 455 2.12 -33.19 62.90
C GLU A 455 3.01 -34.35 63.38
N ASP A 456 4.34 -34.22 63.29
CA ASP A 456 5.29 -35.23 63.80
C ASP A 456 5.24 -35.35 65.33
N ASP A 457 5.09 -34.22 66.04
CA ASP A 457 4.91 -34.20 67.50
C ASP A 457 3.55 -34.79 67.92
N ILE A 458 2.48 -34.55 67.16
CA ILE A 458 1.18 -35.21 67.32
C ILE A 458 1.33 -36.72 67.07
N LEU A 459 1.98 -37.14 65.98
CA LEU A 459 2.22 -38.55 65.68
C LEU A 459 3.04 -39.25 66.77
N LYS A 460 4.06 -38.59 67.31
CA LYS A 460 4.83 -39.08 68.46
C LYS A 460 3.96 -39.15 69.72
N GLY A 461 3.13 -38.14 69.98
CA GLY A 461 2.14 -38.13 71.05
C GLY A 461 1.11 -39.26 70.94
N TYR A 462 0.64 -39.57 69.74
CA TYR A 462 -0.26 -40.70 69.44
C TYR A 462 0.43 -42.06 69.61
N SER A 463 1.70 -42.19 69.19
CA SER A 463 2.48 -43.42 69.43
C SER A 463 2.76 -43.68 70.92
N THR A 464 2.76 -42.64 71.76
CA THR A 464 2.84 -42.77 73.22
C THR A 464 1.49 -43.04 73.89
N THR A 465 0.36 -42.75 73.23
CA THR A 465 -0.99 -43.00 73.76
C THR A 465 -1.56 -44.37 73.39
N GLU A 466 -0.99 -45.11 72.44
CA GLU A 466 -1.31 -46.55 72.29
C GLU A 466 -0.77 -47.42 73.45
N ARG A 467 0.07 -46.87 74.35
CA ARG A 467 0.37 -47.46 75.67
C ARG A 467 -0.40 -46.81 76.83
N LYS A 468 -1.25 -45.82 76.56
CA LYS A 468 -2.13 -45.15 77.53
C LYS A 468 -3.51 -44.90 76.90
N GLY A 469 -4.15 -45.97 76.46
CA GLY A 469 -5.58 -45.99 76.18
C GLY A 469 -6.37 -45.89 77.49
N SER A 470 -6.41 -44.69 78.08
CA SER A 470 -7.35 -44.26 79.12
C SER A 470 -6.91 -42.89 79.62
N LEU A 471 -7.25 -41.82 78.89
CA LEU A 471 -7.52 -40.47 79.38
C LEU A 471 -7.94 -39.62 78.18
N LEU A 472 -9.10 -40.03 77.67
CA LEU A 472 -9.96 -39.27 76.77
C LEU A 472 -10.45 -38.01 77.50
N ASN A 473 -10.47 -36.88 76.77
CA ASN A 473 -11.20 -35.63 77.02
C ASN A 473 -10.83 -34.85 78.28
N ASP A 474 -10.17 -33.69 78.07
CA ASP A 474 -10.77 -32.41 78.46
C ASP A 474 -9.95 -31.23 77.88
N TRP A 475 -10.56 -30.05 77.85
CA TRP A 475 -9.98 -28.71 77.54
C TRP A 475 -10.24 -28.13 76.15
N ASP A 476 -11.54 -27.91 75.92
CA ASP A 476 -12.19 -26.60 75.76
C ASP A 476 -11.51 -25.46 74.98
N LEU A 477 -12.25 -25.09 73.93
CA LEU A 477 -12.32 -23.79 73.27
C LEU A 477 -12.57 -22.65 74.26
N GLN A 478 -11.76 -21.58 74.16
CA GLN A 478 -12.22 -20.24 74.54
C GLN A 478 -11.88 -19.24 73.44
N GLU A 479 -12.96 -18.79 72.79
CA GLU A 479 -13.05 -17.57 72.02
C GLU A 479 -12.69 -16.36 72.91
N THR A 480 -11.72 -15.55 72.47
CA THR A 480 -11.64 -14.16 72.90
C THR A 480 -11.68 -13.27 71.66
N SER A 481 -12.90 -12.81 71.41
CA SER A 481 -13.22 -11.61 70.67
C SER A 481 -12.51 -10.39 71.28
N THR A 482 -11.58 -9.79 70.55
CA THR A 482 -11.25 -8.37 70.71
C THR A 482 -11.17 -7.72 69.34
N SER A 483 -12.20 -6.93 69.07
CA SER A 483 -12.29 -5.98 67.98
C SER A 483 -11.14 -4.99 68.00
N GLU A 484 -10.42 -4.86 66.88
CA GLU A 484 -9.82 -3.59 66.47
C GLU A 484 -10.10 -3.38 64.98
N VAL A 485 -10.84 -2.31 64.70
CA VAL A 485 -11.08 -1.78 63.35
C VAL A 485 -9.87 -0.95 62.94
N PRO A 486 -9.47 -1.00 61.67
CA PRO A 486 -9.31 0.25 60.95
C PRO A 486 -10.09 0.26 59.63
N GLU A 487 -10.91 1.30 59.49
CA GLU A 487 -11.49 1.73 58.23
C GLU A 487 -10.40 2.04 57.20
N GLY A 488 -10.68 1.72 55.93
CA GLY A 488 -10.10 2.43 54.80
C GLY A 488 -9.70 1.52 53.64
N THR A 489 -10.42 1.69 52.53
CA THR A 489 -10.14 1.18 51.16
C THR A 489 -10.38 -0.33 50.99
N ASP A 490 -11.16 -0.83 50.03
CA ASP A 490 -11.25 -0.39 48.65
C ASP A 490 -12.52 -0.95 47.95
N GLN A 491 -13.65 -0.25 48.05
CA GLN A 491 -14.90 -0.60 47.32
C GLN A 491 -14.97 -0.03 45.89
N ARG A 492 -13.87 0.53 45.36
CA ARG A 492 -13.83 1.09 43.99
C ARG A 492 -13.34 0.13 42.91
N GLN A 493 -12.80 -1.04 43.26
CA GLN A 493 -12.31 -2.00 42.26
C GLN A 493 -13.37 -2.96 41.70
N ILE A 494 -14.51 -3.15 42.37
CA ILE A 494 -15.55 -4.09 41.91
C ILE A 494 -16.50 -3.45 40.87
N ALA A 495 -16.57 -2.12 40.78
CA ALA A 495 -17.45 -1.43 39.83
C ALA A 495 -16.85 -1.23 38.41
N LEU A 496 -15.54 -1.44 38.21
CA LEU A 496 -14.88 -1.21 36.91
C LEU A 496 -14.81 -2.44 36.00
N ILE A 497 -15.08 -3.64 36.52
CA ILE A 497 -15.06 -4.88 35.73
C ILE A 497 -16.42 -5.17 35.07
N GLN A 498 -17.53 -4.59 35.55
CA GLN A 498 -18.85 -4.78 34.94
C GLN A 498 -19.23 -3.79 33.81
N ILE A 499 -18.42 -2.76 33.54
CA ILE A 499 -18.73 -1.77 32.49
C ILE A 499 -17.98 -2.03 31.16
N ARG A 500 -17.06 -3.01 31.09
CA ARG A 500 -16.30 -3.29 29.86
C ARG A 500 -16.87 -4.37 28.92
N ILE A 501 -18.07 -4.90 29.21
CA ILE A 501 -18.78 -5.86 28.33
C ILE A 501 -20.05 -5.25 27.71
N ARG A 502 -20.15 -3.92 27.59
CA ARG A 502 -21.31 -3.28 26.93
C ARG A 502 -21.03 -2.17 25.92
N CYS A 503 -19.81 -2.13 25.37
CA CYS A 503 -19.49 -1.32 24.18
C CYS A 503 -18.72 -2.17 23.17
N SER A 504 -19.42 -3.13 22.55
CA SER A 504 -19.04 -3.70 21.25
C SER A 504 -20.32 -4.17 20.56
N LYS A 505 -21.06 -3.20 20.04
CA LYS A 505 -21.96 -3.29 18.89
C LYS A 505 -21.97 -1.92 18.22
#